data_AF-A0A8B2NSD9-F1
#
_entry.id   AF-A0A8B2NSD9-F1
#
_cell.length_a   1.000
_cell.length_b   1.000
_cell.length_c   1.000
_cell.angle_alpha   90.00
_cell.angle_beta   90.00
_cell.angle_gamma   90.00
#
_symmetry.space_group_name_H-M   'P 1'
#
loop_
_entity.id
_entity.type
_entity.pdbx_description
1 polymer ?
#
loop_
_entity_poly.entity_id
_entity_poly.type
_entity_poly.pdbx_seq_one_letter_code
_entity_poly.pdbx_strand_id
1 'polypeptide(L)'
;MGGDDGHPPGAGDPAGPPADRRQGHQVPVRRPRGLGARAGARHHLPDVRGGGGSGAHPSPAGGGTRRVPRQHPRLAGPAHRERGRRVDRLHRGDALLPPALRRERGRRRRLPGPVSHGDGRGRPMSSVLTVPIDRDARHRDSVTASGLMQFEPAERFVLHCLAGDAGAAGSVLAGGVDLEAMARFALHHEVVGEVAARCLRDGLDLPEDLAAAMQHFVGRIVEQRDRVRRETVRLAAAFAAAGIDAAFAKGAVSDALYRSPGAPRTVKDLDVYIRAADFSAAIAALPADYEVPESATREPWQTLARLHHFTVWAGGEGLAVEIHWDIAAPWHGITFDLEAAREHAVPVALDGGTVRVFSPPHAIVFWAAELSKDSWVSLKKILDFSVAVRTAGDEALREAFVLSRARGTERTLRIGLLVAEELSLLPRCAAATVLAEGDATATRIARVAVGRLARQGRRLRFPARAAEGLLLARKHDSLSAQLRHVWNIIVLYRLRGWFGWRPGRARSAPDR
;
A
#
# COMPACT_ATOMS: atom_id res chain seq x y z
N MET A 1 47.10 -1.97 -73.75
CA MET A 1 47.18 -0.49 -73.81
C MET A 1 46.26 -0.03 -72.70
N GLY A 2 46.71 0.27 -71.47
CA GLY A 2 47.82 1.15 -71.09
C GLY A 2 47.20 2.50 -70.70
N GLY A 3 47.41 3.07 -69.52
CA GLY A 3 48.15 2.61 -68.33
C GLY A 3 47.85 3.54 -67.13
N ASP A 4 48.50 3.27 -65.99
CA ASP A 4 48.91 4.19 -64.89
C ASP A 4 47.84 5.09 -64.21
N ASP A 5 47.95 5.54 -62.96
CA ASP A 5 48.67 5.17 -61.72
C ASP A 5 47.91 5.93 -60.58
N GLY A 6 47.96 5.61 -59.28
CA GLY A 6 48.88 4.82 -58.46
C GLY A 6 48.34 4.67 -57.02
N HIS A 7 49.20 4.26 -56.07
CA HIS A 7 48.82 3.63 -54.79
C HIS A 7 49.10 4.49 -53.51
N PRO A 8 48.66 4.08 -52.29
CA PRO A 8 48.71 4.84 -51.02
C PRO A 8 50.00 4.56 -50.20
N PRO A 9 50.21 5.19 -49.01
CA PRO A 9 49.78 4.67 -47.67
C PRO A 9 49.31 5.80 -46.70
N GLY A 10 49.03 5.62 -45.39
CA GLY A 10 48.88 4.45 -44.50
C GLY A 10 49.46 4.64 -43.07
N ALA A 11 48.78 4.10 -42.03
CA ALA A 11 49.13 4.10 -40.57
C ALA A 11 49.13 5.47 -39.82
N GLY A 12 48.84 5.56 -38.51
CA GLY A 12 48.29 4.56 -37.56
C GLY A 12 48.22 5.07 -36.09
N ASP A 13 47.15 4.66 -35.38
CA ASP A 13 46.98 4.35 -33.93
C ASP A 13 47.54 5.21 -32.75
N PRO A 14 47.01 5.04 -31.51
CA PRO A 14 46.82 6.19 -30.59
C PRO A 14 47.70 6.24 -29.33
N ALA A 15 47.73 7.43 -28.71
CA ALA A 15 48.05 7.70 -27.30
C ALA A 15 46.96 8.63 -26.75
N GLY A 16 46.55 8.63 -25.48
CA GLY A 16 47.23 8.25 -24.24
C GLY A 16 47.11 9.45 -23.27
N PRO A 17 46.53 9.31 -22.05
CA PRO A 17 46.13 10.47 -21.25
C PRO A 17 47.28 11.04 -20.40
N PRO A 18 47.33 12.36 -20.15
CA PRO A 18 48.25 12.95 -19.18
C PRO A 18 47.62 13.06 -17.79
N ALA A 19 48.42 12.77 -16.75
CA ALA A 19 48.06 12.95 -15.36
C ALA A 19 48.84 14.10 -14.69
N ASP A 20 48.14 14.84 -13.83
CA ASP A 20 48.57 15.55 -12.61
C ASP A 20 49.97 16.23 -12.57
N ARG A 21 49.98 17.57 -12.36
CA ARG A 21 50.78 18.19 -11.27
C ARG A 21 50.37 19.63 -10.89
N ARG A 22 49.78 19.73 -9.70
CA ARG A 22 49.92 20.79 -8.66
C ARG A 22 50.62 22.13 -8.99
N GLN A 23 49.85 23.22 -8.86
CA GLN A 23 50.10 24.46 -8.07
C GLN A 23 48.99 25.47 -8.45
N GLY A 24 48.41 26.31 -7.59
CA GLY A 24 48.65 26.55 -6.17
C GLY A 24 48.41 28.01 -5.77
N HIS A 25 47.17 28.51 -5.78
CA HIS A 25 46.85 29.86 -5.26
C HIS A 25 45.51 29.93 -4.50
N GLN A 26 45.56 30.66 -3.38
CA GLN A 26 44.44 30.91 -2.47
C GLN A 26 43.76 32.24 -2.84
N VAL A 27 42.43 32.30 -2.80
CA VAL A 27 41.64 33.55 -2.83
C VAL A 27 40.55 33.45 -1.74
N PRO A 28 40.28 34.50 -0.94
CA PRO A 28 39.87 34.29 0.44
C PRO A 28 38.36 34.27 0.72
N VAL A 29 38.01 33.50 1.75
CA VAL A 29 36.67 33.50 2.39
C VAL A 29 36.41 34.86 3.05
N ARG A 30 35.39 35.61 2.58
CA ARG A 30 34.83 36.74 3.32
C ARG A 30 33.70 36.28 4.24
N ARG A 31 33.95 36.31 5.56
CA ARG A 31 32.91 36.28 6.59
C ARG A 31 32.24 37.66 6.70
N PRO A 32 30.91 37.76 6.87
CA PRO A 32 30.30 38.88 7.55
C PRO A 32 30.49 38.70 9.07
N ARG A 33 31.16 39.66 9.72
CA ARG A 33 31.04 39.82 11.18
C ARG A 33 29.73 40.57 11.47
N GLY A 34 29.01 40.17 12.50
CA GLY A 34 27.87 40.92 12.98
C GLY A 34 28.29 42.21 13.70
N LEU A 35 27.40 43.20 13.64
CA LEU A 35 27.25 44.28 14.63
C LEU A 35 25.76 44.33 14.98
N GLY A 36 25.45 44.63 16.24
CA GLY A 36 24.09 44.52 16.76
C GLY A 36 23.55 45.79 17.39
N ALA A 37 22.43 45.61 18.09
CA ALA A 37 21.82 46.51 19.08
C ALA A 37 20.87 47.65 18.60
N ARG A 38 19.57 47.35 18.79
CA ARG A 38 18.54 48.14 19.50
C ARG A 38 17.76 49.27 18.79
N ALA A 39 16.49 49.32 19.24
CA ALA A 39 15.35 50.20 18.90
C ALA A 39 14.51 49.77 17.67
N GLY A 40 13.17 49.82 17.68
CA GLY A 40 12.25 50.18 18.77
C GLY A 40 10.91 50.77 18.28
N ALA A 41 9.93 49.94 17.94
CA ALA A 41 8.49 50.23 17.73
C ALA A 41 7.79 48.86 17.54
N ARG A 42 6.62 48.48 18.09
CA ARG A 42 5.39 49.17 18.55
C ARG A 42 4.59 49.91 17.48
N HIS A 43 3.91 49.13 16.62
CA HIS A 43 2.60 49.48 16.04
C HIS A 43 1.72 48.20 16.10
N HIS A 44 0.68 48.18 16.93
CA HIS A 44 -0.69 48.64 16.65
C HIS A 44 -1.50 47.67 15.78
N LEU A 45 -2.14 46.71 16.45
CA LEU A 45 -3.39 46.10 16.00
C LEU A 45 -4.52 47.14 16.09
N PRO A 46 -5.48 47.18 15.14
CA PRO A 46 -6.70 47.97 15.28
C PRO A 46 -7.69 47.25 16.21
N ASP A 47 -8.16 48.00 17.20
CA ASP A 47 -9.28 47.64 18.08
C ASP A 47 -10.60 47.81 17.30
N VAL A 48 -11.52 46.85 17.37
CA VAL A 48 -12.93 47.03 16.94
C VAL A 48 -13.82 46.78 18.15
N ARG A 49 -14.35 47.87 18.72
CA ARG A 49 -15.26 47.86 19.87
C ARG A 49 -16.70 48.16 19.46
N GLY A 50 -17.63 47.59 20.23
CA GLY A 50 -19.04 48.01 20.35
C GLY A 50 -20.00 47.00 19.74
N GLY A 51 -21.01 46.47 20.44
CA GLY A 51 -21.42 46.53 21.85
C GLY A 51 -22.51 45.45 22.07
N GLY A 52 -23.16 45.22 23.21
CA GLY A 52 -23.11 45.80 24.57
C GLY A 52 -24.26 45.20 25.43
N GLY A 53 -24.20 45.34 26.76
CA GLY A 53 -25.23 44.92 27.73
C GLY A 53 -24.90 43.63 28.50
N SER A 54 -24.57 43.60 29.81
CA SER A 54 -25.28 44.04 31.04
C SER A 54 -26.44 43.11 31.44
N GLY A 55 -26.58 42.56 32.65
CA GLY A 55 -25.78 42.56 33.89
C GLY A 55 -26.15 41.28 34.69
N ALA A 56 -26.08 41.13 36.02
CA ALA A 56 -25.51 41.88 37.14
C ALA A 56 -25.37 40.91 38.37
N HIS A 57 -24.61 41.32 39.39
CA HIS A 57 -24.34 40.63 40.68
C HIS A 57 -25.58 40.56 41.63
N PRO A 58 -25.58 39.90 42.84
CA PRO A 58 -24.43 39.64 43.75
C PRO A 58 -24.39 38.31 44.56
N SER A 59 -23.31 38.15 45.33
CA SER A 59 -23.12 37.17 46.43
C SER A 59 -23.81 37.61 47.74
N PRO A 60 -23.81 36.78 48.80
CA PRO A 60 -22.92 37.07 49.94
C PRO A 60 -22.24 35.84 50.59
N ALA A 61 -21.61 36.02 51.76
CA ALA A 61 -20.54 35.17 52.33
C ALA A 61 -20.82 34.58 53.74
N GLY A 62 -19.84 33.83 54.28
CA GLY A 62 -19.77 33.27 55.65
C GLY A 62 -19.94 31.73 55.68
N GLY A 63 -19.26 30.90 56.48
CA GLY A 63 -18.24 30.94 57.54
C GLY A 63 -18.01 29.45 57.93
N GLY A 64 -16.83 28.92 58.28
CA GLY A 64 -16.04 29.24 59.47
C GLY A 64 -16.40 28.32 60.67
N THR A 65 -15.69 27.20 60.90
CA THR A 65 -15.37 26.62 62.24
C THR A 65 -14.47 25.37 62.18
N ARG A 66 -13.80 25.08 63.31
CA ARG A 66 -12.81 23.99 63.54
C ARG A 66 -13.44 22.75 64.22
N ARG A 67 -12.86 21.56 64.02
CA ARG A 67 -12.24 20.73 65.10
C ARG A 67 -11.58 19.44 64.59
N VAL A 68 -10.64 18.90 65.38
CA VAL A 68 -9.79 17.72 65.11
C VAL A 68 -10.08 16.61 66.19
N PRO A 69 -9.32 15.49 66.35
CA PRO A 69 -9.82 14.13 66.13
C PRO A 69 -10.00 13.30 67.43
N ARG A 70 -10.41 12.02 67.30
CA ARG A 70 -10.23 10.98 68.34
C ARG A 70 -9.81 9.63 67.76
N GLN A 71 -9.16 8.81 68.58
CA GLN A 71 -8.43 7.58 68.23
C GLN A 71 -9.03 6.31 68.86
N HIS A 72 -8.81 5.15 68.21
CA HIS A 72 -8.62 3.78 68.79
C HIS A 72 -9.77 3.13 69.60
N PRO A 73 -9.75 1.79 69.93
CA PRO A 73 -8.62 0.82 69.88
C PRO A 73 -8.85 -0.62 69.32
N ARG A 74 -7.71 -1.32 69.15
CA ARG A 74 -7.33 -2.77 69.22
C ARG A 74 -8.37 -3.90 69.41
N LEU A 75 -8.08 -5.07 68.81
CA LEU A 75 -7.98 -6.45 69.37
C LEU A 75 -7.32 -7.34 68.27
N ALA A 76 -6.14 -7.97 68.44
CA ALA A 76 -5.77 -9.23 69.15
C ALA A 76 -5.82 -10.50 68.25
N GLY A 77 -4.73 -11.30 68.26
CA GLY A 77 -4.58 -12.59 67.55
C GLY A 77 -5.13 -13.80 68.34
N PRO A 78 -4.75 -15.06 68.01
CA PRO A 78 -3.34 -15.51 68.02
C PRO A 78 -2.93 -16.51 66.90
N ALA A 79 -1.68 -16.96 66.96
CA ALA A 79 -1.06 -17.96 66.05
C ALA A 79 -0.81 -19.30 66.76
N HIS A 80 -0.56 -20.40 66.01
CA HIS A 80 0.54 -21.35 66.32
C HIS A 80 0.84 -22.43 65.25
N ARG A 81 2.14 -22.58 64.92
CA ARG A 81 2.97 -23.81 64.66
C ARG A 81 2.40 -25.02 63.89
N GLU A 82 2.98 -25.48 62.78
CA GLU A 82 4.31 -26.10 62.51
C GLU A 82 4.36 -27.65 62.61
N ARG A 83 5.29 -28.23 61.82
CA ARG A 83 5.64 -29.67 61.57
C ARG A 83 4.85 -30.29 60.41
N GLY A 84 5.43 -30.88 59.36
CA GLY A 84 6.84 -31.08 59.01
C GLY A 84 7.32 -32.53 59.17
N ARG A 85 7.38 -33.29 58.06
CA ARG A 85 8.28 -34.45 57.83
C ARG A 85 8.28 -34.89 56.36
N ARG A 86 9.41 -35.46 55.92
CA ARG A 86 9.63 -36.08 54.59
C ARG A 86 9.16 -37.55 54.57
N VAL A 87 8.98 -38.14 53.38
CA VAL A 87 9.82 -39.23 52.80
C VAL A 87 9.18 -39.80 51.52
N ASP A 88 9.97 -39.75 50.43
CA ASP A 88 10.15 -40.60 49.23
C ASP A 88 9.03 -41.42 48.50
N ARG A 89 9.34 -41.57 47.19
CA ARG A 89 9.07 -42.68 46.22
C ARG A 89 7.85 -42.62 45.27
N LEU A 90 8.21 -42.43 43.99
CA LEU A 90 7.85 -43.26 42.83
C LEU A 90 6.37 -43.65 42.61
N HIS A 91 5.72 -43.02 41.63
CA HIS A 91 5.36 -43.73 40.37
C HIS A 91 4.84 -42.81 39.25
N ARG A 92 5.10 -43.32 38.04
CA ARG A 92 4.56 -43.06 36.70
C ARG A 92 3.07 -42.69 36.63
N GLY A 93 2.71 -41.91 35.61
CA GLY A 93 1.32 -41.70 35.16
C GLY A 93 1.26 -40.84 33.89
N ASP A 94 1.19 -41.49 32.72
CA ASP A 94 1.03 -40.83 31.41
C ASP A 94 -0.41 -40.36 31.14
N ALA A 95 -0.57 -39.21 30.48
CA ALA A 95 -1.78 -38.79 29.75
C ALA A 95 -1.50 -37.48 28.97
N LEU A 96 -1.93 -37.23 27.73
CA LEU A 96 -2.59 -38.03 26.69
C LEU A 96 -2.27 -37.39 25.32
N LEU A 97 -1.75 -38.14 24.35
CA LEU A 97 -1.68 -37.75 22.93
C LEU A 97 -2.42 -38.80 22.09
N PRO A 98 -3.37 -38.44 21.21
CA PRO A 98 -4.07 -39.40 20.36
C PRO A 98 -3.17 -39.97 19.25
N PRO A 99 -3.09 -41.30 19.07
CA PRO A 99 -2.31 -41.94 18.01
C PRO A 99 -3.20 -42.39 16.82
N ALA A 100 -2.68 -42.30 15.59
CA ALA A 100 -3.17 -43.11 14.46
C ALA A 100 -2.16 -43.19 13.30
N LEU A 101 -1.28 -44.19 13.31
CA LEU A 101 -0.57 -44.65 12.12
C LEU A 101 -0.17 -46.13 12.27
N ARG A 102 -0.25 -46.89 11.16
CA ARG A 102 0.13 -48.32 10.98
C ARG A 102 -0.90 -49.35 11.50
N ARG A 103 -1.09 -50.53 10.87
CA ARG A 103 -0.49 -51.15 9.66
C ARG A 103 -1.29 -52.40 9.26
N GLU A 104 -1.28 -52.77 7.97
CA GLU A 104 -1.08 -54.14 7.45
C GLU A 104 -0.74 -54.01 5.94
N ARG A 105 0.41 -54.46 5.43
CA ARG A 105 0.78 -55.84 5.03
C ARG A 105 -0.33 -56.53 4.22
N GLY A 106 -0.17 -56.91 2.95
CA GLY A 106 0.92 -56.76 1.98
C GLY A 106 0.90 -57.91 0.97
N ARG A 107 1.36 -57.73 -0.28
CA ARG A 107 1.60 -58.84 -1.23
C ARG A 107 2.72 -58.50 -2.23
N ARG A 108 3.63 -59.45 -2.46
CA ARG A 108 4.73 -59.37 -3.44
C ARG A 108 4.22 -59.68 -4.85
N ARG A 109 4.84 -59.09 -5.89
CA ARG A 109 5.35 -59.86 -7.07
C ARG A 109 6.24 -59.03 -8.01
N ARG A 110 7.47 -59.56 -8.21
CA ARG A 110 8.31 -59.61 -9.42
C ARG A 110 8.67 -58.31 -10.18
N LEU A 111 9.99 -58.03 -10.20
CA LEU A 111 10.72 -57.37 -11.28
C LEU A 111 10.74 -58.25 -12.55
N PRO A 112 11.04 -57.67 -13.71
CA PRO A 112 12.15 -58.15 -14.53
C PRO A 112 13.22 -57.07 -14.80
N GLY A 113 14.41 -57.53 -15.21
CA GLY A 113 15.60 -56.71 -15.49
C GLY A 113 15.70 -56.14 -16.92
N PRO A 114 16.89 -55.65 -17.32
CA PRO A 114 17.05 -54.67 -18.39
C PRO A 114 17.34 -55.25 -19.78
N VAL A 115 17.13 -54.44 -20.83
CA VAL A 115 17.64 -54.64 -22.20
C VAL A 115 18.14 -53.30 -22.76
N SER A 116 19.20 -53.36 -23.58
CA SER A 116 20.04 -52.23 -23.99
C SER A 116 19.66 -51.58 -25.33
N HIS A 117 20.08 -50.32 -25.48
CA HIS A 117 20.53 -49.63 -26.71
C HIS A 117 19.59 -49.59 -27.95
N GLY A 118 19.25 -48.37 -28.37
CA GLY A 118 18.63 -48.07 -29.66
C GLY A 118 18.73 -46.56 -29.96
N ASP A 119 19.56 -46.21 -30.94
CA ASP A 119 19.81 -44.83 -31.39
C ASP A 119 18.64 -44.31 -32.27
N GLY A 120 18.43 -42.99 -32.35
CA GLY A 120 17.54 -42.43 -33.38
C GLY A 120 16.73 -41.16 -33.07
N ARG A 121 17.30 -40.01 -33.45
CA ARG A 121 16.63 -38.82 -34.04
C ARG A 121 15.55 -38.10 -33.21
N GLY A 122 15.89 -36.89 -32.75
CA GLY A 122 15.00 -36.02 -31.98
C GLY A 122 13.91 -35.29 -32.80
N ARG A 123 12.89 -34.85 -32.07
CA ARG A 123 11.96 -33.77 -32.43
C ARG A 123 11.69 -32.94 -31.16
N PRO A 124 11.91 -31.62 -31.15
CA PRO A 124 11.56 -30.80 -29.99
C PRO A 124 10.05 -30.52 -29.97
N MET A 125 9.38 -30.76 -28.83
CA MET A 125 8.07 -30.16 -28.57
C MET A 125 8.26 -28.75 -28.03
N SER A 126 8.08 -27.76 -28.90
CA SER A 126 7.86 -26.36 -28.51
C SER A 126 6.72 -25.79 -29.34
N SER A 127 5.49 -25.92 -28.83
CA SER A 127 4.32 -25.24 -29.38
C SER A 127 4.04 -23.98 -28.57
N VAL A 128 4.83 -22.94 -28.83
CA VAL A 128 4.49 -21.58 -28.37
C VAL A 128 3.19 -21.17 -29.06
N LEU A 129 2.21 -20.74 -28.26
CA LEU A 129 0.89 -20.37 -28.74
C LEU A 129 0.93 -18.94 -29.32
N THR A 130 1.39 -18.80 -30.56
CA THR A 130 1.29 -17.54 -31.32
C THR A 130 -0.15 -17.30 -31.74
N VAL A 131 -0.85 -16.45 -30.99
CA VAL A 131 -2.17 -15.92 -31.35
C VAL A 131 -1.99 -14.75 -32.35
N PRO A 132 -2.70 -14.72 -33.49
CA PRO A 132 -2.65 -13.59 -34.40
C PRO A 132 -3.31 -12.36 -33.76
N ILE A 133 -2.58 -11.23 -33.70
CA ILE A 133 -3.12 -9.96 -33.22
C ILE A 133 -3.71 -9.21 -34.41
N ASP A 134 -5.04 -9.18 -34.52
CA ASP A 134 -5.72 -8.28 -35.45
C ASP A 134 -5.62 -6.82 -34.97
N ARG A 135 -5.47 -5.89 -35.91
CA ARG A 135 -5.03 -4.50 -35.67
C ARG A 135 -6.12 -3.46 -35.89
N ASP A 136 -7.38 -3.71 -35.51
CA ASP A 136 -8.40 -2.69 -35.78
C ASP A 136 -8.25 -1.45 -34.88
N ALA A 137 -8.20 -0.29 -35.52
CA ALA A 137 -7.82 0.98 -34.91
C ALA A 137 -9.01 1.78 -34.40
N ARG A 138 -10.14 1.68 -35.10
CA ARG A 138 -11.28 2.58 -34.92
C ARG A 138 -12.15 2.25 -33.70
N HIS A 139 -11.99 1.04 -33.15
CA HIS A 139 -12.62 0.68 -31.88
C HIS A 139 -11.79 1.14 -30.65
N ARG A 140 -10.54 1.59 -30.84
CA ARG A 140 -9.63 1.99 -29.75
C ARG A 140 -10.03 3.28 -29.06
N ASP A 141 -10.60 4.22 -29.81
CA ASP A 141 -10.91 5.56 -29.30
C ASP A 141 -12.31 5.66 -28.67
N SER A 142 -13.27 4.83 -29.11
CA SER A 142 -14.68 4.97 -28.70
C SER A 142 -15.00 4.46 -27.30
N VAL A 143 -14.28 3.45 -26.80
CA VAL A 143 -14.56 2.82 -25.50
C VAL A 143 -13.91 3.58 -24.34
N THR A 144 -12.65 3.99 -24.50
CA THR A 144 -11.91 4.82 -23.52
C THR A 144 -12.49 6.23 -23.42
N ALA A 145 -12.85 6.86 -24.54
CA ALA A 145 -13.58 8.12 -24.52
C ALA A 145 -14.89 7.99 -23.74
N SER A 146 -15.66 6.92 -23.96
CA SER A 146 -16.91 6.68 -23.23
C SER A 146 -16.71 6.56 -21.72
N GLY A 147 -15.63 5.90 -21.27
CA GLY A 147 -15.27 5.77 -19.85
C GLY A 147 -14.89 7.09 -19.17
N LEU A 148 -14.26 8.02 -19.90
CA LEU A 148 -13.91 9.34 -19.37
C LEU A 148 -15.07 10.36 -19.42
N MET A 149 -15.98 10.28 -20.39
CA MET A 149 -17.06 11.28 -20.57
C MET A 149 -18.13 11.29 -19.46
N GLN A 150 -18.14 10.29 -18.57
CA GLN A 150 -18.96 10.30 -17.36
C GLN A 150 -18.38 11.14 -16.20
N PHE A 151 -17.15 11.65 -16.34
CA PHE A 151 -16.47 12.51 -15.36
C PHE A 151 -16.61 14.01 -15.73
N GLU A 152 -16.77 14.86 -14.71
CA GLU A 152 -16.83 16.31 -14.89
C GLU A 152 -15.48 16.87 -15.42
N PRO A 153 -15.42 18.06 -16.07
CA PRO A 153 -14.19 18.58 -16.66
C PRO A 153 -12.99 18.63 -15.70
N ALA A 154 -13.21 19.03 -14.45
CA ALA A 154 -12.19 19.08 -13.41
C ALA A 154 -11.63 17.70 -13.02
N GLU A 155 -12.47 16.67 -13.07
CA GLU A 155 -12.09 15.28 -12.79
C GLU A 155 -11.35 14.67 -13.99
N ARG A 156 -11.81 14.96 -15.23
CA ARG A 156 -11.12 14.58 -16.47
C ARG A 156 -9.74 15.20 -16.55
N PHE A 157 -9.56 16.47 -16.17
CA PHE A 157 -8.24 17.10 -16.09
C PHE A 157 -7.28 16.30 -15.21
N VAL A 158 -7.73 15.89 -14.01
CA VAL A 158 -6.94 15.02 -13.11
C VAL A 158 -6.61 13.69 -13.79
N LEU A 159 -7.57 13.03 -14.42
CA LEU A 159 -7.34 11.75 -15.10
C LEU A 159 -6.35 11.87 -16.28
N HIS A 160 -6.45 12.90 -17.12
CA HIS A 160 -5.49 13.16 -18.20
C HIS A 160 -4.09 13.45 -17.68
N CYS A 161 -3.97 14.25 -16.61
CA CYS A 161 -2.70 14.41 -15.90
C CYS A 161 -2.14 13.04 -15.48
N LEU A 162 -2.90 12.22 -14.76
CA LEU A 162 -2.44 10.91 -14.28
C LEU A 162 -2.18 9.87 -15.38
N ALA A 163 -2.84 9.96 -16.53
CA ALA A 163 -2.51 9.19 -17.73
C ALA A 163 -1.16 9.62 -18.32
N GLY A 164 -0.84 10.93 -18.25
CA GLY A 164 0.37 11.52 -18.86
C GLY A 164 0.07 12.21 -20.19
N ASP A 165 -1.20 12.52 -20.44
CA ASP A 165 -1.68 13.17 -21.64
C ASP A 165 -1.74 14.69 -21.39
N ALA A 166 -0.58 15.34 -21.48
CA ALA A 166 -0.45 16.78 -21.32
C ALA A 166 -1.28 17.58 -22.35
N GLY A 167 -1.46 17.02 -23.56
CA GLY A 167 -2.27 17.64 -24.61
C GLY A 167 -3.76 17.67 -24.26
N ALA A 168 -4.33 16.54 -23.83
CA ALA A 168 -5.71 16.50 -23.36
C ALA A 168 -5.90 17.28 -22.05
N ALA A 169 -4.94 17.22 -21.12
CA ALA A 169 -4.99 18.02 -19.89
C ALA A 169 -5.01 19.53 -20.20
N GLY A 170 -4.11 20.02 -21.06
CA GLY A 170 -4.08 21.40 -21.50
C GLY A 170 -5.35 21.83 -22.26
N SER A 171 -5.88 20.95 -23.12
CA SER A 171 -7.14 21.20 -23.85
C SER A 171 -8.36 21.32 -22.91
N VAL A 172 -8.45 20.46 -21.89
CA VAL A 172 -9.51 20.55 -20.87
C VAL A 172 -9.35 21.81 -20.02
N LEU A 173 -8.11 22.16 -19.63
CA LEU A 173 -7.80 23.38 -18.86
C LEU A 173 -8.18 24.66 -19.63
N ALA A 174 -7.81 24.75 -20.90
CA ALA A 174 -8.15 25.87 -21.79
C ALA A 174 -9.67 25.99 -22.04
N GLY A 175 -10.42 24.88 -21.93
CA GLY A 175 -11.89 24.87 -21.96
C GLY A 175 -12.57 25.41 -20.70
N GLY A 176 -11.80 25.74 -19.65
CA GLY A 176 -12.30 26.20 -18.36
C GLY A 176 -12.51 25.05 -17.38
N VAL A 177 -11.70 25.02 -16.32
CA VAL A 177 -11.77 24.03 -15.23
C VAL A 177 -12.06 24.73 -13.90
N ASP A 178 -13.02 24.18 -13.14
CA ASP A 178 -13.15 24.47 -11.71
C ASP A 178 -11.94 23.89 -10.96
N LEU A 179 -10.97 24.75 -10.67
CA LEU A 179 -9.73 24.40 -9.99
C LEU A 179 -9.96 23.95 -8.54
N GLU A 180 -11.03 24.41 -7.88
CA GLU A 180 -11.37 23.95 -6.53
C GLU A 180 -11.93 22.53 -6.57
N ALA A 181 -12.84 22.24 -7.51
CA ALA A 181 -13.31 20.87 -7.74
C ALA A 181 -12.18 19.92 -8.14
N MET A 182 -11.25 20.36 -9.00
CA MET A 182 -10.06 19.62 -9.39
C MET A 182 -9.20 19.27 -8.15
N ALA A 183 -8.86 20.28 -7.33
CA ALA A 183 -8.07 20.08 -6.14
C ALA A 183 -8.77 19.15 -5.14
N ARG A 184 -10.08 19.34 -4.93
CA ARG A 184 -10.93 18.52 -4.05
C ARG A 184 -10.96 17.06 -4.51
N PHE A 185 -11.11 16.80 -5.81
CA PHE A 185 -11.07 15.47 -6.41
C PHE A 185 -9.70 14.80 -6.19
N ALA A 186 -8.62 15.52 -6.49
CA ALA A 186 -7.25 15.01 -6.38
C ALA A 186 -6.83 14.76 -4.91
N LEU A 187 -7.28 15.59 -3.97
CA LEU A 187 -7.09 15.40 -2.53
C LEU A 187 -7.89 14.21 -2.00
N HIS A 188 -9.18 14.11 -2.34
CA HIS A 188 -10.04 12.98 -1.94
C HIS A 188 -9.47 11.63 -2.36
N HIS A 189 -8.85 11.60 -3.55
CA HIS A 189 -8.24 10.40 -4.11
C HIS A 189 -6.75 10.22 -3.78
N GLU A 190 -6.15 11.13 -3.01
CA GLU A 190 -4.72 11.14 -2.61
C GLU A 190 -3.70 11.18 -3.77
N VAL A 191 -4.10 11.73 -4.91
CA VAL A 191 -3.29 11.83 -6.15
C VAL A 191 -2.81 13.25 -6.45
N VAL A 192 -3.10 14.22 -5.56
CA VAL A 192 -2.72 15.63 -5.73
C VAL A 192 -1.22 15.85 -5.95
N GLY A 193 -0.34 15.03 -5.35
CA GLY A 193 1.11 15.11 -5.56
C GLY A 193 1.52 14.70 -6.97
N GLU A 194 0.95 13.60 -7.45
CA GLU A 194 1.11 13.14 -8.82
C GLU A 194 0.54 14.13 -9.84
N VAL A 195 -0.61 14.74 -9.59
CA VAL A 195 -1.18 15.77 -10.48
C VAL A 195 -0.25 16.98 -10.51
N ALA A 196 0.07 17.55 -9.34
CA ALA A 196 0.91 18.74 -9.21
C ALA A 196 2.25 18.61 -9.94
N ALA A 197 2.97 17.50 -9.71
CA ALA A 197 4.27 17.29 -10.33
C ALA A 197 4.20 17.08 -11.85
N ARG A 198 3.08 16.58 -12.38
CA ARG A 198 2.87 16.47 -13.82
C ARG A 198 2.53 17.82 -14.43
N CYS A 199 1.63 18.60 -13.82
CA CYS A 199 1.35 19.96 -14.27
C CYS A 199 2.61 20.83 -14.33
N LEU A 200 3.47 20.74 -13.30
CA LEU A 200 4.73 21.49 -13.22
C LEU A 200 5.79 21.01 -14.23
N ARG A 201 5.92 19.69 -14.44
CA ARG A 201 6.87 19.14 -15.43
C ARG A 201 6.44 19.43 -16.86
N ASP A 202 5.13 19.33 -17.13
CA ASP A 202 4.56 19.43 -18.47
C ASP A 202 4.22 20.88 -18.86
N GLY A 203 4.46 21.85 -17.96
CA GLY A 203 4.36 23.29 -18.24
C GLY A 203 2.93 23.78 -18.47
N LEU A 204 1.94 23.22 -17.76
CA LEU A 204 0.54 23.61 -17.94
C LEU A 204 0.27 25.03 -17.41
N ASP A 205 -0.51 25.80 -18.16
CA ASP A 205 -0.85 27.20 -17.90
C ASP A 205 -1.81 27.33 -16.69
N LEU A 206 -1.24 27.32 -15.49
CA LEU A 206 -1.94 27.41 -14.21
C LEU A 206 -1.74 28.81 -13.59
N PRO A 207 -2.70 29.31 -12.79
CA PRO A 207 -2.50 30.48 -11.94
C PRO A 207 -1.23 30.38 -11.09
N GLU A 208 -0.48 31.48 -10.98
CA GLU A 208 0.84 31.53 -10.33
C GLU A 208 0.80 31.06 -8.87
N ASP A 209 -0.25 31.43 -8.14
CA ASP A 209 -0.50 31.02 -6.75
C ASP A 209 -0.73 29.50 -6.62
N LEU A 210 -1.51 28.92 -7.54
CA LEU A 210 -1.72 27.47 -7.61
C LEU A 210 -0.43 26.73 -7.99
N ALA A 211 0.34 27.26 -8.95
CA ALA A 211 1.63 26.69 -9.34
C ALA A 211 2.64 26.71 -8.17
N ALA A 212 2.73 27.82 -7.43
CA ALA A 212 3.57 27.93 -6.24
C ALA A 212 3.12 26.98 -5.12
N ALA A 213 1.82 26.86 -4.88
CA ALA A 213 1.27 25.90 -3.91
C ALA A 213 1.57 24.45 -4.30
N MET A 214 1.46 24.11 -5.59
CA MET A 214 1.84 22.80 -6.14
C MET A 214 3.33 22.50 -5.93
N GLN A 215 4.23 23.47 -6.18
CA GLN A 215 5.67 23.29 -5.97
C GLN A 215 5.99 23.00 -4.49
N HIS A 216 5.43 23.80 -3.56
CA HIS A 216 5.62 23.58 -2.13
C HIS A 216 5.09 22.20 -1.69
N PHE A 217 3.93 21.79 -2.19
CA PHE A 217 3.32 20.51 -1.86
C PHE A 217 4.13 19.30 -2.39
N VAL A 218 4.66 19.38 -3.61
CA VAL A 218 5.55 18.34 -4.18
C VAL A 218 6.83 18.21 -3.36
N GLY A 219 7.43 19.32 -2.93
CA GLY A 219 8.60 19.30 -2.04
C GLY A 219 8.35 18.51 -0.75
N ARG A 220 7.24 18.80 -0.06
CA ARG A 220 6.84 18.09 1.17
C ARG A 220 6.60 16.59 0.95
N ILE A 221 6.07 16.19 -0.21
CA ILE A 221 5.88 14.76 -0.54
C ILE A 221 7.21 14.04 -0.72
N VAL A 222 8.19 14.69 -1.36
CA VAL A 222 9.55 14.14 -1.51
C VAL A 222 10.20 13.93 -0.14
N GLU A 223 10.16 14.95 0.73
CA GLU A 223 10.68 14.86 2.10
C GLU A 223 10.03 13.72 2.90
N GLN A 224 8.69 13.61 2.84
CA GLN A 224 7.92 12.58 3.53
C GLN A 224 8.25 11.17 3.01
N ARG A 225 8.30 10.96 1.69
CA ARG A 225 8.69 9.68 1.08
C ARG A 225 10.10 9.28 1.53
N ASP A 226 11.04 10.22 1.49
CA ASP A 226 12.44 9.93 1.80
C ASP A 226 12.62 9.60 3.30
N ARG A 227 11.80 10.18 4.19
CA ARG A 227 11.70 9.74 5.60
C ARG A 227 11.20 8.29 5.70
N VAL A 228 10.09 7.95 5.04
CA VAL A 228 9.54 6.57 5.07
C VAL A 228 10.54 5.56 4.51
N ARG A 229 11.27 5.92 3.44
CA ARG A 229 12.29 5.06 2.82
C ARG A 229 13.46 4.77 3.76
N ARG A 230 13.95 5.77 4.50
CA ARG A 230 14.97 5.56 5.55
C ARG A 230 14.48 4.63 6.66
N GLU A 231 13.24 4.82 7.13
CA GLU A 231 12.67 3.94 8.16
C GLU A 231 12.43 2.51 7.65
N THR A 232 12.10 2.36 6.36
CA THR A 232 11.97 1.06 5.69
C THR A 232 13.28 0.27 5.70
N VAL A 233 14.40 0.93 5.37
CA VAL A 233 15.74 0.31 5.46
C VAL A 233 16.09 -0.06 6.89
N ARG A 234 15.83 0.84 7.85
CA ARG A 234 16.11 0.63 9.27
C ARG A 234 15.33 -0.55 9.86
N LEU A 235 14.03 -0.64 9.56
CA LEU A 235 13.17 -1.73 9.99
C LEU A 235 13.52 -3.06 9.32
N ALA A 236 13.87 -3.04 8.02
CA ALA A 236 14.35 -4.22 7.31
C ALA A 236 15.63 -4.80 7.93
N ALA A 237 16.58 -3.94 8.30
CA ALA A 237 17.81 -4.37 8.98
C ALA A 237 17.52 -4.99 10.36
N ALA A 238 16.61 -4.40 11.14
CA ALA A 238 16.21 -4.92 12.44
C ALA A 238 15.53 -6.30 12.34
N PHE A 239 14.59 -6.46 11.41
CA PHE A 239 13.92 -7.74 11.16
C PHE A 239 14.87 -8.80 10.61
N ALA A 240 15.78 -8.45 9.69
CA ALA A 240 16.80 -9.36 9.20
C ALA A 240 17.76 -9.83 10.31
N ALA A 241 18.17 -8.94 11.22
CA ALA A 241 19.00 -9.29 12.38
C ALA A 241 18.28 -10.25 13.37
N ALA A 242 16.95 -10.17 13.45
CA ALA A 242 16.11 -11.09 14.22
C ALA A 242 15.75 -12.40 13.48
N GLY A 243 16.22 -12.59 12.25
CA GLY A 243 15.90 -13.78 11.43
C GLY A 243 14.47 -13.77 10.85
N ILE A 244 13.80 -12.62 10.86
CA ILE A 244 12.43 -12.46 10.36
C ILE A 244 12.48 -12.16 8.87
N ASP A 245 11.98 -13.09 8.06
CA ASP A 245 11.75 -12.87 6.64
C ASP A 245 10.54 -11.92 6.46
N ALA A 246 10.81 -10.68 6.08
CA ALA A 246 9.82 -9.62 5.95
C ALA A 246 9.84 -9.04 4.54
N ALA A 247 8.67 -8.90 3.92
CA ALA A 247 8.51 -8.23 2.63
C ALA A 247 7.83 -6.87 2.79
N PHE A 248 8.42 -5.84 2.20
CA PHE A 248 7.89 -4.47 2.20
C PHE A 248 7.08 -4.22 0.92
N ALA A 249 6.05 -3.37 1.02
CA ALA A 249 5.14 -3.13 -0.10
C ALA A 249 4.62 -1.68 -0.15
N LYS A 250 3.70 -1.44 -1.09
CA LYS A 250 3.01 -0.17 -1.33
C LYS A 250 4.00 1.00 -1.46
N GLY A 251 3.84 2.06 -0.66
CA GLY A 251 4.51 3.35 -0.85
C GLY A 251 5.98 3.39 -0.45
N ALA A 252 6.39 2.56 0.51
CA ALA A 252 7.76 2.49 1.00
C ALA A 252 8.78 2.09 -0.09
N VAL A 253 8.30 1.35 -1.10
CA VAL A 253 9.13 0.68 -2.12
C VAL A 253 8.69 0.99 -3.56
N SER A 254 7.72 1.88 -3.76
CA SER A 254 7.14 2.16 -5.09
C SER A 254 8.18 2.57 -6.12
N ASP A 255 9.09 3.46 -5.73
CA ASP A 255 10.08 4.13 -6.59
C ASP A 255 11.28 3.24 -6.94
N ALA A 256 11.36 2.05 -6.33
CA ALA A 256 12.39 1.05 -6.60
C ALA A 256 11.80 -0.24 -7.21
N LEU A 257 10.47 -0.40 -7.24
CA LEU A 257 9.76 -1.52 -7.85
C LEU A 257 9.12 -1.18 -9.20
N TYR A 258 8.37 -0.08 -9.27
CA TYR A 258 7.50 0.19 -10.42
C TYR A 258 7.41 1.67 -10.84
N ARG A 259 7.59 2.63 -9.94
CA ARG A 259 7.70 4.05 -10.28
C ARG A 259 9.16 4.42 -10.58
N SER A 260 9.37 5.48 -11.36
CA SER A 260 10.70 6.04 -11.57
C SER A 260 11.27 6.62 -10.26
N PRO A 261 12.60 6.54 -10.02
CA PRO A 261 13.23 7.19 -8.89
C PRO A 261 12.88 8.69 -8.84
N GLY A 262 12.52 9.18 -7.66
CA GLY A 262 12.13 10.57 -7.46
C GLY A 262 10.67 10.90 -7.79
N ALA A 263 9.91 9.99 -8.43
CA ALA A 263 8.50 10.22 -8.73
C ALA A 263 7.67 10.51 -7.47
N PRO A 264 6.94 11.65 -7.40
CA PRO A 264 6.18 11.96 -6.20
C PRO A 264 5.01 10.98 -6.04
N ARG A 265 4.83 10.53 -4.80
CA ARG A 265 3.74 9.67 -4.36
C ARG A 265 3.42 9.99 -2.91
N THR A 266 2.17 10.25 -2.58
CA THR A 266 1.78 10.45 -1.17
C THR A 266 1.96 9.15 -0.38
N VAL A 267 2.93 9.09 0.54
CA VAL A 267 3.16 7.96 1.47
C VAL A 267 2.84 8.42 2.90
N LYS A 268 1.96 7.72 3.62
CA LYS A 268 1.53 8.10 4.99
C LYS A 268 2.02 7.13 6.06
N ASP A 269 2.33 5.93 5.61
CA ASP A 269 2.41 4.67 6.34
C ASP A 269 3.55 3.83 5.74
N LEU A 270 4.09 2.92 6.57
CA LEU A 270 5.08 1.93 6.17
C LEU A 270 4.43 0.54 6.31
N ASP A 271 4.27 -0.16 5.18
CA ASP A 271 3.70 -1.50 5.15
C ASP A 271 4.78 -2.59 5.11
N VAL A 272 4.77 -3.47 6.09
CA VAL A 272 5.65 -4.65 6.16
C VAL A 272 4.84 -5.92 6.38
N TYR A 273 5.18 -6.98 5.66
CA TYR A 273 4.48 -8.27 5.69
C TYR A 273 5.38 -9.37 6.24
N ILE A 274 4.92 -10.05 7.29
CA ILE A 274 5.62 -11.11 8.03
C ILE A 274 4.73 -12.36 8.16
N ARG A 275 5.21 -13.46 8.79
CA ARG A 275 4.31 -14.56 9.16
C ARG A 275 3.52 -14.17 10.40
N ALA A 276 2.29 -14.66 10.48
CA ALA A 276 1.50 -14.67 11.70
C ALA A 276 2.29 -15.22 12.92
N ALA A 277 3.08 -16.28 12.71
CA ALA A 277 3.93 -16.88 13.74
C ALA A 277 5.10 -15.99 14.18
N ASP A 278 5.57 -15.08 13.30
CA ASP A 278 6.72 -14.22 13.55
C ASP A 278 6.33 -12.93 14.31
N PHE A 279 5.03 -12.67 14.53
CA PHE A 279 4.53 -11.39 15.08
C PHE A 279 5.18 -11.01 16.43
N SER A 280 5.22 -11.95 17.39
CA SER A 280 5.84 -11.66 18.71
C SER A 280 7.34 -11.38 18.60
N ALA A 281 8.03 -12.03 17.67
CA ALA A 281 9.44 -11.77 17.39
C ALA A 281 9.62 -10.40 16.71
N ALA A 282 8.73 -10.03 15.79
CA ALA A 282 8.73 -8.73 15.11
C ALA A 282 8.55 -7.58 16.11
N ILE A 283 7.61 -7.69 17.05
CA ILE A 283 7.44 -6.69 18.13
C ILE A 283 8.70 -6.59 19.01
N ALA A 284 9.33 -7.72 19.35
CA ALA A 284 10.57 -7.72 20.13
C ALA A 284 11.80 -7.20 19.37
N ALA A 285 11.77 -7.24 18.03
CA ALA A 285 12.83 -6.77 17.13
C ALA A 285 12.69 -5.30 16.73
N LEU A 286 11.64 -4.60 17.16
CA LEU A 286 11.47 -3.17 16.84
C LEU A 286 12.60 -2.32 17.46
N PRO A 287 13.05 -1.26 16.77
CA PRO A 287 13.96 -0.27 17.36
C PRO A 287 13.39 0.34 18.65
N ALA A 288 14.25 0.64 19.63
CA ALA A 288 13.84 1.03 20.98
C ALA A 288 13.06 2.36 21.09
N ASP A 289 13.08 3.18 20.04
CA ASP A 289 12.33 4.43 19.86
C ASP A 289 10.95 4.22 19.22
N TYR A 290 10.53 2.97 18.97
CA TYR A 290 9.18 2.67 18.50
C TYR A 290 8.18 2.65 19.65
N GLU A 291 7.08 3.37 19.48
CA GLU A 291 5.93 3.31 20.37
C GLU A 291 5.06 2.10 20.00
N VAL A 292 5.03 1.13 20.92
CA VAL A 292 4.25 -0.10 20.80
C VAL A 292 3.06 -0.02 21.76
N PRO A 293 1.80 -0.01 21.27
CA PRO A 293 0.64 -0.05 22.13
C PRO A 293 0.64 -1.26 23.05
N GLU A 294 0.14 -1.05 24.27
CA GLU A 294 0.03 -2.08 25.32
C GLU A 294 -0.78 -3.32 24.89
N SER A 295 -1.69 -3.16 23.93
CA SER A 295 -2.43 -4.27 23.32
C SER A 295 -1.55 -5.25 22.53
N ALA A 296 -0.40 -4.81 21.98
CA ALA A 296 0.53 -5.68 21.24
C ALA A 296 1.12 -6.80 22.11
N THR A 297 1.27 -6.53 23.40
CA THR A 297 1.92 -7.43 24.37
C THR A 297 0.93 -8.11 25.31
N ARG A 298 -0.30 -7.59 25.44
CA ARG A 298 -1.34 -8.14 26.33
C ARG A 298 -2.48 -8.88 25.65
N GLU A 299 -2.82 -8.56 24.40
CA GLU A 299 -3.90 -9.27 23.72
C GLU A 299 -3.46 -10.69 23.33
N PRO A 300 -4.26 -11.73 23.63
CA PRO A 300 -3.98 -13.08 23.16
C PRO A 300 -3.89 -13.11 21.63
N TRP A 301 -2.99 -13.94 21.10
CA TRP A 301 -2.85 -14.12 19.65
C TRP A 301 -4.18 -14.49 18.96
N GLN A 302 -5.09 -15.18 19.64
CA GLN A 302 -6.43 -15.51 19.13
C GLN A 302 -7.34 -14.28 18.91
N THR A 303 -7.08 -13.15 19.60
CA THR A 303 -7.71 -11.86 19.32
C THR A 303 -7.06 -11.22 18.10
N LEU A 304 -5.72 -11.12 18.10
CA LEU A 304 -4.95 -10.46 17.03
C LEU A 304 -5.12 -11.17 15.68
N ALA A 305 -5.09 -12.50 15.64
CA ALA A 305 -5.29 -13.32 14.42
C ALA A 305 -6.64 -13.12 13.70
N ARG A 306 -7.59 -12.39 14.30
CA ARG A 306 -8.84 -11.95 13.63
C ARG A 306 -8.67 -10.68 12.82
N LEU A 307 -7.62 -9.91 13.10
CA LEU A 307 -7.12 -8.81 12.29
C LEU A 307 -6.19 -9.35 11.19
N HIS A 308 -5.61 -8.44 10.42
CA HIS A 308 -4.67 -8.74 9.34
C HIS A 308 -3.35 -7.96 9.47
N HIS A 309 -3.33 -6.97 10.36
CA HIS A 309 -2.16 -6.19 10.71
C HIS A 309 -2.25 -5.68 12.14
N PHE A 310 -1.14 -5.13 12.62
CA PHE A 310 -1.06 -4.33 13.84
C PHE A 310 -0.22 -3.08 13.57
N THR A 311 -0.61 -1.94 14.12
CA THR A 311 0.10 -0.66 13.92
C THR A 311 1.00 -0.35 15.11
N VAL A 312 2.24 0.05 14.82
CA VAL A 312 3.18 0.67 15.77
C VAL A 312 3.66 2.01 15.20
N TRP A 313 4.29 2.86 16.01
CA TRP A 313 4.73 4.19 15.57
C TRP A 313 6.24 4.37 15.72
N ALA A 314 6.92 4.74 14.64
CA ALA A 314 8.36 4.97 14.66
C ALA A 314 8.69 6.40 15.18
N GLY A 315 9.45 6.45 16.28
CA GLY A 315 10.35 7.53 16.72
C GLY A 315 9.84 8.97 16.61
N GLY A 316 9.28 9.51 17.71
CA GLY A 316 9.17 10.95 18.03
C GLY A 316 8.24 11.82 17.16
N GLU A 317 8.22 11.58 15.84
CA GLU A 317 7.39 12.25 14.85
C GLU A 317 6.29 11.30 14.30
N GLY A 318 6.00 10.19 14.98
CA GLY A 318 4.79 9.37 14.81
C GLY A 318 4.52 8.78 13.43
N LEU A 319 5.53 8.24 12.72
CA LEU A 319 5.27 7.51 11.46
C LEU A 319 4.58 6.17 11.77
N ALA A 320 3.38 5.95 11.22
CA ALA A 320 2.68 4.68 11.35
C ALA A 320 3.38 3.56 10.55
N VAL A 321 3.60 2.43 11.22
CA VAL A 321 4.16 1.20 10.66
C VAL A 321 3.11 0.11 10.82
N GLU A 322 2.53 -0.36 9.71
CA GLU A 322 1.57 -1.47 9.69
C GLU A 322 2.32 -2.79 9.48
N ILE A 323 2.32 -3.63 10.53
CA ILE A 323 2.88 -4.99 10.51
C ILE A 323 1.78 -5.95 10.12
N HIS A 324 1.75 -6.36 8.85
CA HIS A 324 0.77 -7.27 8.26
C HIS A 324 1.17 -8.74 8.37
N TRP A 325 0.18 -9.62 8.55
CA TRP A 325 0.28 -11.07 8.32
C TRP A 325 -0.80 -11.60 7.37
N ASP A 326 -1.69 -10.72 6.89
CA ASP A 326 -2.64 -10.97 5.80
C ASP A 326 -2.94 -9.64 5.08
N ILE A 327 -3.44 -9.68 3.85
CA ILE A 327 -3.80 -8.50 3.04
C ILE A 327 -5.10 -7.83 3.51
N ALA A 328 -6.01 -8.61 4.10
CA ALA A 328 -7.30 -8.14 4.59
C ALA A 328 -7.83 -9.07 5.68
N ALA A 329 -8.60 -8.53 6.61
CA ALA A 329 -9.19 -9.36 7.67
C ALA A 329 -10.14 -10.43 7.09
N PRO A 330 -10.24 -11.64 7.68
CA PRO A 330 -10.86 -12.82 7.05
C PRO A 330 -12.30 -12.64 6.53
N TRP A 331 -13.08 -11.73 7.12
CA TRP A 331 -14.45 -11.46 6.71
C TRP A 331 -14.60 -10.80 5.33
N HIS A 332 -13.55 -10.21 4.76
CA HIS A 332 -13.58 -9.61 3.42
C HIS A 332 -13.63 -10.67 2.30
N GLY A 333 -13.21 -11.91 2.57
CA GLY A 333 -13.18 -13.00 1.59
C GLY A 333 -12.17 -12.79 0.45
N ILE A 334 -11.17 -11.94 0.65
CA ILE A 334 -10.08 -11.69 -0.29
C ILE A 334 -9.07 -12.83 -0.14
N THR A 335 -8.41 -13.21 -1.23
CA THR A 335 -7.43 -14.30 -1.25
C THR A 335 -6.16 -13.79 -1.92
N PHE A 336 -5.05 -13.91 -1.22
CA PHE A 336 -3.71 -13.63 -1.69
C PHE A 336 -2.79 -14.64 -1.00
N ASP A 337 -1.90 -15.31 -1.73
CA ASP A 337 -0.91 -16.18 -1.08
C ASP A 337 0.29 -15.34 -0.64
N LEU A 338 0.21 -14.88 0.61
CA LEU A 338 1.28 -14.10 1.21
C LEU A 338 2.56 -14.91 1.44
N GLU A 339 2.46 -16.21 1.68
CA GLU A 339 3.64 -17.05 1.92
C GLU A 339 4.38 -17.26 0.60
N ALA A 340 3.70 -17.68 -0.47
CA ALA A 340 4.30 -17.81 -1.79
C ALA A 340 4.87 -16.46 -2.30
N ALA A 341 4.18 -15.34 -2.08
CA ALA A 341 4.67 -14.02 -2.45
C ALA A 341 5.94 -13.61 -1.69
N ARG A 342 6.15 -14.13 -0.47
CA ARG A 342 7.34 -13.88 0.35
C ARG A 342 8.50 -14.83 0.08
N GLU A 343 8.21 -16.10 -0.20
CA GLU A 343 9.20 -17.04 -0.75
C GLU A 343 9.81 -16.47 -2.05
N HIS A 344 8.96 -15.95 -2.94
CA HIS A 344 9.34 -15.29 -4.18
C HIS A 344 9.60 -13.78 -4.03
N ALA A 345 9.84 -13.27 -2.82
CA ALA A 345 10.24 -11.87 -2.64
C ALA A 345 11.70 -11.68 -3.08
N VAL A 346 11.94 -10.58 -3.80
CA VAL A 346 13.23 -10.23 -4.39
C VAL A 346 13.90 -9.11 -3.59
N PRO A 347 15.24 -9.07 -3.54
CA PRO A 347 15.96 -7.94 -2.96
C PRO A 347 15.90 -6.72 -3.90
N VAL A 348 15.65 -5.54 -3.34
CA VAL A 348 15.68 -4.26 -4.04
C VAL A 348 16.48 -3.25 -3.22
N ALA A 349 17.30 -2.45 -3.90
CA ALA A 349 18.12 -1.43 -3.27
C ALA A 349 17.29 -0.17 -2.95
N LEU A 350 17.41 0.30 -1.71
CA LEU A 350 17.01 1.62 -1.26
C LEU A 350 18.24 2.37 -0.73
N ASP A 351 18.18 3.69 -0.60
CA ASP A 351 19.33 4.46 -0.14
C ASP A 351 19.64 4.09 1.31
N GLY A 352 20.84 3.54 1.53
CA GLY A 352 21.28 3.02 2.83
C GLY A 352 21.10 1.52 3.04
N GLY A 353 20.47 0.75 2.14
CA GLY A 353 20.40 -0.71 2.30
C GLY A 353 19.49 -1.46 1.31
N THR A 354 19.43 -2.78 1.48
CA THR A 354 18.61 -3.67 0.64
C THR A 354 17.40 -4.16 1.43
N VAL A 355 16.23 -4.14 0.79
CA VAL A 355 14.97 -4.63 1.39
C VAL A 355 14.35 -5.72 0.52
N ARG A 356 13.63 -6.67 1.12
CA ARG A 356 12.86 -7.69 0.36
C ARG A 356 11.49 -7.14 0.02
N VAL A 357 11.03 -7.40 -1.20
CA VAL A 357 9.75 -6.93 -1.75
C VAL A 357 9.12 -8.00 -2.62
N PHE A 358 7.80 -7.98 -2.80
CA PHE A 358 7.15 -8.94 -3.71
C PHE A 358 7.72 -8.84 -5.12
N SER A 359 8.01 -10.00 -5.74
CA SER A 359 8.40 -10.06 -7.16
C SER A 359 7.32 -9.44 -8.06
N PRO A 360 7.66 -8.92 -9.26
CA PRO A 360 6.70 -8.20 -10.10
C PRO A 360 5.37 -8.94 -10.37
N PRO A 361 5.35 -10.27 -10.65
CA PRO A 361 4.10 -11.02 -10.79
C PRO A 361 3.25 -10.97 -9.51
N HIS A 362 3.86 -11.23 -8.34
CA HIS A 362 3.19 -11.21 -7.04
C HIS A 362 2.72 -9.79 -6.66
N ALA A 363 3.48 -8.75 -7.02
CA ALA A 363 3.08 -7.36 -6.82
C ALA A 363 1.83 -6.97 -7.64
N ILE A 364 1.68 -7.48 -8.87
CA ILE A 364 0.47 -7.30 -9.68
C ILE A 364 -0.74 -7.98 -9.00
N VAL A 365 -0.60 -9.23 -8.55
CA VAL A 365 -1.68 -9.96 -7.86
C VAL A 365 -2.06 -9.29 -6.53
N PHE A 366 -1.06 -8.84 -5.77
CA PHE A 366 -1.23 -8.07 -4.54
C PHE A 366 -2.05 -6.80 -4.78
N TRP A 367 -1.68 -5.99 -5.78
CA TRP A 367 -2.40 -4.77 -6.09
C TRP A 367 -3.84 -5.02 -6.59
N ALA A 368 -4.07 -6.08 -7.36
CA ALA A 368 -5.43 -6.47 -7.76
C ALA A 368 -6.30 -6.86 -6.54
N ALA A 369 -5.72 -7.56 -5.56
CA ALA A 369 -6.41 -7.90 -4.32
C ALA A 369 -6.67 -6.67 -3.42
N GLU A 370 -5.70 -5.75 -3.30
CA GLU A 370 -5.88 -4.45 -2.63
C GLU A 370 -6.99 -3.61 -3.27
N LEU A 371 -7.06 -3.56 -4.60
CA LEU A 371 -8.13 -2.87 -5.32
C LEU A 371 -9.50 -3.50 -5.09
N SER A 372 -9.56 -4.83 -5.07
CA SER A 372 -10.78 -5.59 -4.78
C SER A 372 -11.33 -5.26 -3.39
N LYS A 373 -10.45 -5.05 -2.39
CA LYS A 373 -10.82 -4.65 -1.02
C LYS A 373 -11.72 -3.43 -1.02
N ASP A 374 -11.29 -2.40 -1.73
CA ASP A 374 -11.96 -1.09 -1.79
C ASP A 374 -12.94 -0.99 -2.96
N SER A 375 -13.36 -2.12 -3.58
CA SER A 375 -14.26 -2.16 -4.74
C SER A 375 -13.81 -1.27 -5.91
N TRP A 376 -12.50 -1.15 -6.12
CA TRP A 376 -11.88 -0.34 -7.18
C TRP A 376 -12.31 1.15 -7.19
N VAL A 377 -12.53 1.77 -6.02
CA VAL A 377 -12.83 3.22 -5.91
C VAL A 377 -11.67 4.10 -5.37
N SER A 378 -10.45 3.58 -5.30
CA SER A 378 -9.26 4.34 -4.89
C SER A 378 -8.35 4.62 -6.10
N LEU A 379 -8.41 5.84 -6.64
CA LEU A 379 -7.64 6.22 -7.82
C LEU A 379 -6.11 6.13 -7.61
N LYS A 380 -5.60 6.46 -6.41
CA LYS A 380 -4.20 6.24 -6.02
C LYS A 380 -3.78 4.77 -6.15
N LYS A 381 -4.61 3.83 -5.68
CA LYS A 381 -4.33 2.40 -5.82
C LYS A 381 -4.45 1.92 -7.28
N ILE A 382 -5.38 2.47 -8.06
CA ILE A 382 -5.52 2.13 -9.49
C ILE A 382 -4.30 2.62 -10.27
N LEU A 383 -3.80 3.81 -9.94
CA LEU A 383 -2.56 4.35 -10.51
C LEU A 383 -1.34 3.48 -10.14
N ASP A 384 -1.17 3.11 -8.86
CA ASP A 384 -0.07 2.21 -8.46
C ASP A 384 -0.15 0.85 -9.16
N PHE A 385 -1.34 0.24 -9.24
CA PHE A 385 -1.56 -0.98 -10.01
C PHE A 385 -1.21 -0.80 -11.50
N SER A 386 -1.66 0.28 -12.14
CA SER A 386 -1.42 0.51 -13.56
C SER A 386 0.07 0.71 -13.86
N VAL A 387 0.79 1.40 -12.97
CA VAL A 387 2.24 1.56 -13.08
C VAL A 387 2.95 0.21 -12.83
N ALA A 388 2.55 -0.57 -11.82
CA ALA A 388 3.09 -1.90 -11.56
C ALA A 388 2.96 -2.84 -12.77
N VAL A 389 1.77 -2.88 -13.39
CA VAL A 389 1.53 -3.67 -14.61
C VAL A 389 2.42 -3.20 -15.78
N ARG A 390 2.54 -1.88 -16.00
CA ARG A 390 3.39 -1.34 -17.08
C ARG A 390 4.87 -1.67 -16.90
N THR A 391 5.39 -1.43 -15.70
CA THR A 391 6.84 -1.55 -15.44
C THR A 391 7.29 -3.00 -15.33
N ALA A 392 6.42 -3.90 -14.86
CA ALA A 392 6.70 -5.34 -14.82
C ALA A 392 6.69 -6.00 -16.21
N GLY A 393 5.93 -5.44 -17.15
CA GLY A 393 5.84 -5.91 -18.54
C GLY A 393 4.95 -7.15 -18.74
N ASP A 394 4.77 -7.49 -20.01
CA ASP A 394 3.84 -8.53 -20.48
C ASP A 394 4.07 -9.91 -19.85
N GLU A 395 5.32 -10.31 -19.58
CA GLU A 395 5.62 -11.65 -19.08
C GLU A 395 5.24 -11.80 -17.60
N ALA A 396 5.60 -10.82 -16.76
CA ALA A 396 5.18 -10.80 -15.36
C ALA A 396 3.65 -10.69 -15.23
N LEU A 397 2.96 -10.05 -16.19
CA LEU A 397 1.50 -10.02 -16.24
C LEU A 397 0.90 -11.39 -16.58
N ARG A 398 1.49 -12.15 -17.51
CA ARG A 398 1.08 -13.55 -17.78
C ARG A 398 1.28 -14.44 -16.56
N GLU A 399 2.41 -14.32 -15.89
CA GLU A 399 2.69 -15.07 -14.65
C GLU A 399 1.71 -14.69 -13.53
N ALA A 400 1.47 -13.39 -13.30
CA ALA A 400 0.47 -12.90 -12.34
C ALA A 400 -0.94 -13.46 -12.60
N PHE A 401 -1.29 -13.64 -13.87
CA PHE A 401 -2.54 -14.25 -14.28
C PHE A 401 -2.59 -15.76 -14.00
N VAL A 402 -1.49 -16.50 -14.21
CA VAL A 402 -1.37 -17.92 -13.80
C VAL A 402 -1.49 -18.06 -12.28
N LEU A 403 -0.78 -17.23 -11.52
CA LEU A 403 -0.86 -17.18 -10.05
C LEU A 403 -2.30 -16.88 -9.57
N SER A 404 -2.97 -15.90 -10.18
CA SER A 404 -4.36 -15.55 -9.83
C SER A 404 -5.35 -16.69 -10.17
N ARG A 405 -5.18 -17.33 -11.34
CA ARG A 405 -5.99 -18.48 -11.75
C ARG A 405 -5.85 -19.65 -10.78
N ALA A 406 -4.62 -19.97 -10.37
CA ALA A 406 -4.34 -21.04 -9.42
C ALA A 406 -5.02 -20.83 -8.05
N ARG A 407 -5.44 -19.60 -7.72
CA ARG A 407 -6.13 -19.23 -6.47
C ARG A 407 -7.58 -18.79 -6.63
N GLY A 408 -8.16 -18.87 -7.83
CA GLY A 408 -9.55 -18.43 -8.07
C GLY A 408 -9.75 -16.93 -7.83
N THR A 409 -8.78 -16.14 -8.27
CA THR A 409 -8.80 -14.66 -8.21
C THR A 409 -8.62 -14.02 -9.59
N GLU A 410 -8.70 -14.79 -10.68
CA GLU A 410 -8.50 -14.31 -12.06
C GLU A 410 -9.44 -13.14 -12.39
N ARG A 411 -10.72 -13.23 -11.99
CA ARG A 411 -11.68 -12.12 -12.18
C ARG A 411 -11.27 -10.84 -11.46
N THR A 412 -10.65 -10.95 -10.29
CA THR A 412 -10.20 -9.77 -9.53
C THR A 412 -9.06 -9.04 -10.27
N LEU A 413 -8.13 -9.77 -10.87
CA LEU A 413 -7.09 -9.19 -11.73
C LEU A 413 -7.71 -8.55 -13.00
N ARG A 414 -8.62 -9.26 -13.68
CA ARG A 414 -9.34 -8.76 -14.86
C ARG A 414 -10.07 -7.44 -14.61
N ILE A 415 -10.80 -7.32 -13.50
CA ILE A 415 -11.48 -6.07 -13.13
C ILE A 415 -10.46 -4.95 -12.91
N GLY A 416 -9.31 -5.23 -12.28
CA GLY A 416 -8.23 -4.25 -12.10
C GLY A 416 -7.72 -3.69 -13.42
N LEU A 417 -7.43 -4.57 -14.38
CA LEU A 417 -6.99 -4.19 -15.74
C LEU A 417 -8.05 -3.33 -16.44
N LEU A 418 -9.30 -3.81 -16.47
CA LEU A 418 -10.43 -3.11 -17.12
C LEU A 418 -10.70 -1.72 -16.52
N VAL A 419 -10.63 -1.57 -15.19
CA VAL A 419 -10.81 -0.27 -14.52
C VAL A 419 -9.66 0.68 -14.83
N ALA A 420 -8.41 0.20 -14.80
CA ALA A 420 -7.26 1.05 -15.14
C ALA A 420 -7.28 1.50 -16.61
N GLU A 421 -7.81 0.65 -17.49
CA GLU A 421 -7.97 0.91 -18.92
C GLU A 421 -9.13 1.89 -19.22
N GLU A 422 -10.31 1.69 -18.63
CA GLU A 422 -11.48 2.60 -18.78
C GLU A 422 -11.18 4.03 -18.26
N LEU A 423 -10.19 4.18 -17.37
CA LEU A 423 -9.69 5.46 -16.85
C LEU A 423 -8.46 6.01 -17.63
N SER A 424 -8.05 5.36 -18.72
CA SER A 424 -6.84 5.67 -19.50
C SER A 424 -5.53 5.66 -18.70
N LEU A 425 -5.51 5.05 -17.51
CA LEU A 425 -4.33 4.92 -16.66
C LEU A 425 -3.45 3.73 -17.03
N LEU A 426 -3.98 2.76 -17.78
CA LEU A 426 -3.25 1.65 -18.39
C LEU A 426 -3.52 1.66 -19.90
N PRO A 427 -2.52 1.97 -20.76
CA PRO A 427 -2.68 1.80 -22.20
C PRO A 427 -2.88 0.32 -22.52
N ARG A 428 -3.78 0.01 -23.46
CA ARG A 428 -4.05 -1.36 -23.93
C ARG A 428 -2.80 -2.00 -24.57
N CYS A 429 -1.98 -2.70 -23.77
CA CYS A 429 -0.99 -3.62 -24.31
C CYS A 429 -1.66 -4.94 -24.72
N ALA A 430 -1.05 -5.67 -25.66
CA ALA A 430 -1.65 -6.88 -26.22
C ALA A 430 -1.96 -7.94 -25.14
N ALA A 431 -1.06 -8.13 -24.17
CA ALA A 431 -1.32 -9.02 -23.05
C ALA A 431 -2.49 -8.53 -22.17
N ALA A 432 -2.53 -7.24 -21.79
CA ALA A 432 -3.60 -6.72 -20.96
C ALA A 432 -4.98 -6.85 -21.63
N THR A 433 -5.09 -6.56 -22.93
CA THR A 433 -6.34 -6.72 -23.69
C THR A 433 -6.81 -8.18 -23.72
N VAL A 434 -5.95 -9.12 -24.16
CA VAL A 434 -6.30 -10.55 -24.23
C VAL A 434 -6.62 -11.14 -22.84
N LEU A 435 -5.89 -10.71 -21.79
CA LEU A 435 -6.10 -11.19 -20.42
C LEU A 435 -7.28 -10.50 -19.72
N ALA A 436 -7.76 -9.35 -20.21
CA ALA A 436 -8.99 -8.71 -19.73
C ALA A 436 -10.25 -9.33 -20.38
N GLU A 437 -10.17 -9.69 -21.66
CA GLU A 437 -11.29 -10.21 -22.46
C GLU A 437 -11.74 -11.63 -22.09
N GLY A 438 -13.06 -11.87 -22.14
CA GLY A 438 -13.67 -13.20 -21.89
C GLY A 438 -14.49 -13.33 -20.60
N ASP A 439 -14.58 -12.29 -19.75
CA ASP A 439 -15.46 -12.29 -18.57
C ASP A 439 -16.42 -11.09 -18.55
N ALA A 440 -17.65 -11.32 -19.04
CA ALA A 440 -18.71 -10.31 -19.05
C ALA A 440 -19.13 -9.83 -17.64
N THR A 441 -18.87 -10.63 -16.58
CA THR A 441 -19.09 -10.18 -15.20
C THR A 441 -17.98 -9.22 -14.77
N ALA A 442 -16.73 -9.45 -15.16
CA ALA A 442 -15.61 -8.53 -14.93
C ALA A 442 -15.88 -7.17 -15.60
N THR A 443 -16.23 -7.15 -16.90
CA THR A 443 -16.57 -5.92 -17.64
C THR A 443 -17.70 -5.14 -16.99
N ARG A 444 -18.76 -5.83 -16.55
CA ARG A 444 -19.89 -5.18 -15.88
C ARG A 444 -19.53 -4.63 -14.48
N ILE A 445 -18.63 -5.28 -13.76
CA ILE A 445 -18.12 -4.77 -12.47
C ILE A 445 -17.20 -3.57 -12.69
N ALA A 446 -16.32 -3.60 -13.69
CA ALA A 446 -15.41 -2.50 -14.01
C ALA A 446 -16.19 -1.19 -14.27
N ARG A 447 -17.18 -1.22 -15.18
CA ARG A 447 -18.07 -0.08 -15.44
C ARG A 447 -18.79 0.45 -14.20
N VAL A 448 -19.15 -0.43 -13.26
CA VAL A 448 -19.79 -0.02 -12.00
C VAL A 448 -18.80 0.60 -11.01
N ALA A 449 -17.53 0.17 -11.01
CA ALA A 449 -16.47 0.82 -10.25
C ALA A 449 -16.10 2.19 -10.84
N VAL A 450 -15.89 2.27 -12.16
CA VAL A 450 -15.62 3.51 -12.90
C VAL A 450 -16.79 4.49 -12.75
N GLY A 451 -18.03 4.03 -12.91
CA GLY A 451 -19.22 4.83 -12.64
C GLY A 451 -19.44 5.18 -11.16
N ARG A 452 -18.78 4.52 -10.19
CA ARG A 452 -18.78 4.91 -8.78
C ARG A 452 -17.76 6.00 -8.48
N LEU A 453 -16.59 5.95 -9.10
CA LEU A 453 -15.57 7.00 -9.03
C LEU A 453 -16.16 8.34 -9.48
N ALA A 454 -16.72 8.42 -10.70
CA ALA A 454 -17.33 9.63 -11.24
C ALA A 454 -18.56 10.16 -10.47
N ARG A 455 -19.14 9.35 -9.56
CA ARG A 455 -20.27 9.80 -8.73
C ARG A 455 -19.87 10.44 -7.41
N GLN A 456 -18.58 10.43 -7.03
CA GLN A 456 -18.01 11.03 -5.81
C GLN A 456 -19.01 11.32 -4.68
N GLY A 457 -19.44 10.28 -3.97
CA GLY A 457 -20.30 10.41 -2.79
C GLY A 457 -21.81 10.60 -3.05
N ARG A 458 -22.26 10.83 -4.30
CA ARG A 458 -23.69 10.84 -4.67
C ARG A 458 -24.34 9.50 -4.28
N ARG A 459 -25.17 9.54 -3.24
CA ARG A 459 -25.83 8.34 -2.69
C ARG A 459 -26.92 7.85 -3.63
N LEU A 460 -26.73 6.67 -4.22
CA LEU A 460 -27.81 5.95 -4.89
C LEU A 460 -28.98 5.65 -3.94
N ARG A 461 -30.18 5.52 -4.51
CA ARG A 461 -31.35 4.96 -3.81
C ARG A 461 -31.08 3.51 -3.39
N PHE A 462 -31.71 3.08 -2.29
CA PHE A 462 -31.50 1.75 -1.70
C PHE A 462 -31.51 0.56 -2.69
N PRO A 463 -32.51 0.38 -3.58
CA PRO A 463 -32.53 -0.77 -4.48
C PRO A 463 -31.31 -0.82 -5.43
N ALA A 464 -30.87 0.33 -5.95
CA ALA A 464 -29.67 0.41 -6.78
C ALA A 464 -28.39 0.08 -5.98
N ARG A 465 -28.28 0.53 -4.71
CA ARG A 465 -27.16 0.14 -3.82
C ARG A 465 -27.14 -1.34 -3.47
N ALA A 466 -28.31 -1.98 -3.40
CA ALA A 466 -28.43 -3.42 -3.17
C ALA A 466 -28.01 -4.20 -4.41
N ALA A 467 -28.53 -3.83 -5.59
CA ALA A 467 -28.16 -4.43 -6.88
C ALA A 467 -26.66 -4.33 -7.18
N GLU A 468 -26.04 -3.15 -7.00
CA GLU A 468 -24.59 -2.99 -7.12
C GLU A 468 -23.81 -3.86 -6.11
N GLY A 469 -24.31 -4.00 -4.88
CA GLY A 469 -23.68 -4.84 -3.85
C GLY A 469 -23.68 -6.31 -4.22
N LEU A 470 -24.81 -6.82 -4.70
CA LEU A 470 -24.94 -8.19 -5.20
C LEU A 470 -24.07 -8.43 -6.44
N LEU A 471 -23.97 -7.45 -7.34
CA LEU A 471 -23.06 -7.52 -8.48
C LEU A 471 -21.60 -7.56 -8.04
N LEU A 472 -21.18 -6.72 -7.09
CA LEU A 472 -19.81 -6.71 -6.58
C LEU A 472 -19.44 -7.98 -5.82
N ALA A 473 -20.39 -8.65 -5.17
CA ALA A 473 -20.14 -9.97 -4.60
C ALA A 473 -19.63 -10.96 -5.66
N ARG A 474 -20.08 -10.86 -6.92
CA ARG A 474 -19.65 -11.72 -8.04
C ARG A 474 -18.20 -11.48 -8.50
N LYS A 475 -17.45 -10.56 -7.88
CA LYS A 475 -16.00 -10.41 -8.08
C LYS A 475 -15.20 -11.66 -7.67
N HIS A 476 -15.75 -12.47 -6.77
CA HIS A 476 -15.16 -13.73 -6.33
C HIS A 476 -15.52 -14.88 -7.28
N ASP A 477 -14.58 -15.77 -7.59
CA ASP A 477 -14.79 -16.87 -8.54
C ASP A 477 -15.66 -18.01 -8.00
N SER A 478 -15.71 -18.24 -6.69
CA SER A 478 -16.51 -19.31 -6.08
C SER A 478 -17.83 -18.80 -5.46
N LEU A 479 -18.92 -19.53 -5.68
CA LEU A 479 -20.24 -19.22 -5.10
C LEU A 479 -20.19 -19.11 -3.55
N SER A 480 -19.37 -19.94 -2.89
CA SER A 480 -19.19 -19.88 -1.44
C SER A 480 -18.48 -18.61 -0.96
N ALA A 481 -17.59 -18.02 -1.76
CA ALA A 481 -17.01 -16.71 -1.48
C ALA A 481 -18.01 -15.58 -1.77
N GLN A 482 -18.81 -15.68 -2.85
CA GLN A 482 -19.88 -14.72 -3.16
C GLN A 482 -20.92 -14.66 -2.04
N LEU A 483 -21.41 -15.80 -1.56
CA LEU A 483 -22.36 -15.90 -0.45
C LEU A 483 -21.77 -15.36 0.86
N ARG A 484 -20.51 -15.70 1.18
CA ARG A 484 -19.81 -15.13 2.35
C ARG A 484 -19.65 -13.61 2.25
N HIS A 485 -19.38 -13.06 1.07
CA HIS A 485 -19.29 -11.62 0.86
C HIS A 485 -20.65 -10.93 1.08
N VAL A 486 -21.73 -11.47 0.51
CA VAL A 486 -23.10 -10.97 0.76
C VAL A 486 -23.43 -11.02 2.25
N TRP A 487 -23.17 -12.15 2.91
CA TRP A 487 -23.46 -12.32 4.33
C TRP A 487 -22.64 -11.38 5.23
N ASN A 488 -21.32 -11.31 5.05
CA ASN A 488 -20.47 -10.50 5.91
C ASN A 488 -20.63 -9.00 5.66
N ILE A 489 -20.62 -8.57 4.39
CA ILE A 489 -20.54 -7.15 4.01
C ILE A 489 -21.91 -6.51 3.81
N ILE A 490 -22.88 -7.23 3.24
CA ILE A 490 -24.21 -6.69 2.96
C ILE A 490 -25.17 -6.94 4.13
N VAL A 491 -25.16 -8.15 4.71
CA VAL A 491 -26.06 -8.52 5.80
C VAL A 491 -25.47 -8.08 7.15
N LEU A 492 -24.43 -8.73 7.68
CA LEU A 492 -23.91 -8.48 9.03
C LEU A 492 -23.44 -7.04 9.25
N TYR A 493 -22.65 -6.47 8.33
CA TYR A 493 -22.10 -5.12 8.51
C TYR A 493 -23.18 -4.02 8.42
N ARG A 494 -24.16 -4.14 7.50
CA ARG A 494 -25.23 -3.12 7.37
C ARG A 494 -26.34 -3.30 8.39
N LEU A 495 -26.72 -4.54 8.75
CA LEU A 495 -27.70 -4.76 9.82
C LEU A 495 -27.17 -4.26 11.17
N ARG A 496 -25.87 -4.43 11.48
CA ARG A 496 -25.26 -3.80 12.68
C ARG A 496 -25.39 -2.27 12.66
N GLY A 497 -25.23 -1.65 11.49
CA GLY A 497 -25.46 -0.22 11.29
C GLY A 497 -26.92 0.21 11.44
N TRP A 498 -27.88 -0.63 11.03
CA TRP A 498 -29.32 -0.33 11.11
C TRP A 498 -29.90 -0.55 12.52
N PHE A 499 -29.46 -1.58 13.24
CA PHE A 499 -29.91 -1.88 14.61
C PHE A 499 -29.10 -1.16 15.70
N GLY A 500 -28.25 -0.20 15.33
CA GLY A 500 -27.49 0.60 16.30
C GLY A 500 -26.50 -0.20 17.16
N TRP A 501 -26.14 -1.42 16.75
CA TRP A 501 -25.20 -2.32 17.43
C TRP A 501 -23.76 -1.79 17.29
N ARG A 502 -23.48 -0.68 17.97
CA ARG A 502 -22.13 -0.30 18.35
C ARG A 502 -21.59 -1.42 19.24
N PRO A 503 -20.41 -2.00 18.95
CA PRO A 503 -19.67 -2.73 19.97
C PRO A 503 -19.57 -1.80 21.19
N GLY A 504 -19.85 -2.33 22.38
CA GLY A 504 -19.73 -1.54 23.60
C GLY A 504 -18.33 -0.93 23.62
N ARG A 505 -18.24 0.41 23.76
CA ARG A 505 -16.94 1.06 23.93
C ARG A 505 -16.27 0.37 25.11
N ALA A 506 -15.18 -0.34 24.86
CA ALA A 506 -14.20 -0.58 25.91
C ALA A 506 -13.93 0.80 26.50
N ARG A 507 -14.17 0.96 27.80
CA ARG A 507 -14.09 2.28 28.44
C ARG A 507 -12.63 2.70 28.33
N SER A 508 -12.34 3.65 27.44
CA SER A 508 -11.11 4.43 27.49
C SER A 508 -10.99 4.93 28.92
N ALA A 509 -9.90 4.57 29.59
CA ALA A 509 -9.63 5.05 30.94
C ALA A 509 -9.69 6.59 30.92
N PRO A 510 -10.24 7.24 31.96
CA PRO A 510 -10.32 8.70 31.99
C PRO A 510 -8.91 9.29 31.99
N ASP A 511 -8.73 10.37 31.22
CA ASP A 511 -7.46 11.09 31.10
C ASP A 511 -6.86 11.45 32.47
N ARG A 512 -5.55 11.24 32.59
CA ARG A 512 -4.69 11.73 33.68
C ARG A 512 -3.31 12.05 33.14
#